data_AF-A0A7R8WZE8-F1
#
_entry.id   AF-A0A7R8WZE8-F1
#
_cell.length_a   1.000
_cell.length_b   1.000
_cell.length_c   1.000
_cell.angle_alpha   90.00
_cell.angle_beta   90.00
_cell.angle_gamma   90.00
#
_symmetry.space_group_name_H-M   'P 1'
#
loop_
_entity.id
_entity.type
_entity.pdbx_description
1 polymer ?
#
loop_
_entity_poly.entity_id
_entity_poly.type
_entity_poly.pdbx_seq_one_letter_code
_entity_poly.pdbx_strand_id
1 'polypeptide(L)'
;MGAAAGKEDQPYEARSDPPGVVQGRGRLRPSRVESSVPSPRLPVGGDRKKIHWPNRLPDEADSGDEGESSGKVRFNEEIRTELIRDGEEEEEEVVSELEATLNSLGVMPGSNTRSMEKERRPQTRRTSRTRTIRRDSRQILPQGLPLQRRLSTQQPSDRKGSLDLDPFSPPIAMESESVHRGLSYVDFIPERVEEGGFFSMPKYETFSVLMERGNDWLARNPSWETVTCESMEFKTTDRVQSERMTYYEPGERRTAYVRCLRLWLRRRKDSNAAPQQLHYVNCVPDLMDEKMFGGPKFQPLNSMIDKMNEMLQKNPLPGKIITIETQEMKVGTYSGRLDPDRSYWIEHGDAQRLFVFVIRIFFEVGSTEPGIGDRQEIGLADFSPLCEGSGGMFSHPKFEQFSSLVERMTAWCQSQSSIRISNVQSLEYKLKSGQLDTQRTSYTEHGNATTYYVRILRVAYVRAGEARLHPYIVTCRTFSPAQLDRGGMFAVPEYESMSQTRDRIAAWVGVTGARLISAETSAIRMFTGGEREMGPEATYTFNRGDANEYWIYIIRLYLDGEYKEPPQELLPPIPQIQEDSCCNIL
;
A
#
# COMPACT_ATOMS: atom_id res chain seq x y z
N MET A 1 77.97 -1.76 -24.62
CA MET A 1 76.65 -1.71 -25.30
C MET A 1 75.64 -2.29 -24.32
N GLY A 2 74.63 -1.63 -23.76
CA GLY A 2 74.09 -0.26 -23.73
C GLY A 2 72.81 -0.39 -22.87
N ALA A 3 72.81 0.09 -21.61
CA ALA A 3 72.23 1.36 -21.12
C ALA A 3 70.68 1.38 -21.10
N ALA A 4 69.90 1.85 -20.10
CA ALA A 4 69.98 2.20 -18.67
C ALA A 4 68.99 3.36 -18.39
N ALA A 5 68.45 3.42 -17.16
CA ALA A 5 67.74 4.53 -16.46
C ALA A 5 66.24 4.74 -16.77
N GLY A 6 65.30 4.94 -15.82
CA GLY A 6 65.33 5.10 -14.36
C GLY A 6 65.09 6.55 -13.89
N LYS A 7 63.99 6.80 -13.14
CA LYS A 7 63.74 7.82 -12.06
C LYS A 7 62.22 8.03 -11.86
N GLU A 8 61.60 7.63 -10.75
CA GLU A 8 61.57 8.16 -9.36
C GLU A 8 60.70 9.41 -9.15
N ASP A 9 59.59 9.18 -8.43
CA ASP A 9 58.67 10.12 -7.78
C ASP A 9 59.29 10.75 -6.52
N GLN A 10 58.87 11.97 -6.15
CA GLN A 10 58.51 12.38 -4.77
C GLN A 10 57.94 13.84 -4.71
N PRO A 11 57.27 14.24 -3.59
CA PRO A 11 56.10 15.12 -3.61
C PRO A 11 56.36 16.58 -3.18
N TYR A 12 55.36 17.44 -3.39
CA TYR A 12 55.37 18.86 -3.00
C TYR A 12 54.72 19.07 -1.61
N GLU A 13 55.49 19.63 -0.68
CA GLU A 13 55.04 20.12 0.63
C GLU A 13 54.49 21.56 0.56
N ALA A 14 53.53 21.84 1.44
CA ALA A 14 52.96 23.15 1.72
C ALA A 14 53.81 23.96 2.70
N ARG A 15 53.84 25.29 2.54
CA ARG A 15 54.23 26.25 3.60
C ARG A 15 53.35 27.50 3.59
N SER A 16 52.87 27.83 4.80
CA SER A 16 52.36 29.09 5.34
C SER A 16 53.45 30.21 5.28
N ASP A 17 53.23 31.53 5.38
CA ASP A 17 52.42 32.35 6.31
C ASP A 17 52.52 33.88 5.90
N PRO A 18 52.10 34.94 6.66
CA PRO A 18 51.18 36.02 6.22
C PRO A 18 51.79 37.47 6.21
N PRO A 19 51.12 38.55 6.70
CA PRO A 19 50.12 39.44 6.06
C PRO A 19 50.61 40.91 5.87
N GLY A 20 49.85 41.74 5.13
CA GLY A 20 50.09 43.19 5.16
C GLY A 20 49.19 44.10 4.31
N VAL A 21 48.47 44.99 5.03
CA VAL A 21 48.22 46.43 4.75
C VAL A 21 47.27 46.84 3.59
N VAL A 22 46.21 47.59 3.92
CA VAL A 22 46.00 49.04 3.61
C VAL A 22 44.51 49.40 3.66
N GLN A 23 44.21 50.43 4.45
CA GLN A 23 42.93 51.12 4.55
C GLN A 23 42.57 51.89 3.26
N GLY A 24 41.30 51.88 2.88
CA GLY A 24 40.77 52.78 1.85
C GLY A 24 39.29 53.07 2.06
N ARG A 25 38.98 54.22 2.69
CA ARG A 25 37.63 54.78 2.76
C ARG A 25 37.21 55.27 1.36
N GLY A 26 36.04 54.84 0.90
CA GLY A 26 35.38 55.40 -0.27
C GLY A 26 33.87 55.29 -0.16
N ARG A 27 33.22 56.39 0.25
CA ARG A 27 31.76 56.56 0.11
C ARG A 27 31.43 56.76 -1.36
N LEU A 28 30.61 55.88 -1.94
CA LEU A 28 29.93 56.14 -3.20
C LEU A 28 28.42 55.88 -3.03
N ARG A 29 27.65 56.86 -3.49
CA ARG A 29 26.19 56.87 -3.57
C ARG A 29 25.71 55.78 -4.55
N PRO A 30 24.59 55.09 -4.30
CA PRO A 30 23.98 54.25 -5.31
C PRO A 30 23.21 55.11 -6.32
N SER A 31 23.62 54.99 -7.58
CA SER A 31 22.91 55.45 -8.76
C SER A 31 21.58 54.69 -8.88
N ARG A 32 20.52 55.45 -9.08
CA ARG A 32 19.16 54.98 -9.41
C ARG A 32 19.21 54.34 -10.81
N VAL A 33 19.11 53.01 -10.88
CA VAL A 33 18.87 52.29 -12.13
C VAL A 33 17.38 52.07 -12.26
N GLU A 34 16.76 52.79 -13.20
CA GLU A 34 15.42 52.52 -13.69
C GLU A 34 15.46 51.19 -14.46
N SER A 35 14.76 50.18 -13.96
CA SER A 35 14.43 48.98 -14.73
C SER A 35 12.90 48.93 -14.87
N SER A 36 12.46 49.19 -16.09
CA SER A 36 11.10 49.02 -16.57
C SER A 36 10.87 47.54 -16.87
N VAL A 37 10.16 46.85 -15.98
CA VAL A 37 9.54 45.54 -16.27
C VAL A 37 8.04 45.69 -16.04
N PRO A 38 7.19 45.42 -17.05
CA PRO A 38 5.75 45.58 -16.91
C PRO A 38 5.15 44.43 -16.10
N SER A 39 4.47 44.77 -15.00
CA SER A 39 3.60 43.84 -14.29
C SER A 39 2.34 43.53 -15.12
N PRO A 40 1.95 42.26 -15.30
CA PRO A 40 0.67 41.95 -15.91
C PRO A 40 -0.46 42.20 -14.91
N ARG A 41 -1.39 43.09 -15.29
CA ARG A 41 -2.66 43.30 -14.61
C ARG A 41 -3.54 42.05 -14.81
N LEU A 42 -4.02 41.46 -13.72
CA LEU A 42 -5.07 40.44 -13.77
C LEU A 42 -6.43 41.11 -14.09
N PRO A 43 -7.23 40.57 -15.01
CA PRO A 43 -8.62 40.97 -15.15
C PRO A 43 -9.48 40.27 -14.10
N VAL A 44 -10.32 41.08 -13.47
CA VAL A 44 -11.43 40.66 -12.62
C VAL A 44 -12.61 40.27 -13.53
N GLY A 45 -13.16 39.08 -13.31
CA GLY A 45 -14.55 38.73 -13.62
C GLY A 45 -14.80 38.05 -14.98
N GLY A 46 -15.58 36.96 -14.93
CA GLY A 46 -16.39 36.51 -16.07
C GLY A 46 -16.22 35.06 -16.51
N ASP A 47 -17.23 34.25 -16.19
CA ASP A 47 -17.74 33.09 -16.93
C ASP A 47 -16.88 31.82 -17.11
N ARG A 48 -17.30 30.78 -16.39
CA ARG A 48 -16.95 29.38 -16.60
C ARG A 48 -17.41 28.91 -17.98
N LYS A 49 -16.50 28.90 -18.96
CA LYS A 49 -16.59 28.05 -20.15
C LYS A 49 -15.70 26.82 -19.99
N LYS A 50 -16.30 25.65 -20.20
CA LYS A 50 -15.64 24.34 -20.29
C LYS A 50 -14.56 24.41 -21.38
N ILE A 51 -13.32 24.09 -21.03
CA ILE A 51 -12.22 23.93 -21.99
C ILE A 51 -12.18 22.44 -22.38
N HIS A 52 -12.50 22.17 -23.64
CA HIS A 52 -12.20 20.90 -24.31
C HIS A 52 -10.74 20.90 -24.75
N TRP A 53 -10.01 19.84 -24.43
CA TRP A 53 -8.71 19.54 -25.04
C TRP A 53 -8.92 18.90 -26.42
N PRO A 54 -8.31 19.42 -27.51
CA PRO A 54 -8.40 18.78 -28.82
C PRO A 54 -7.20 17.86 -29.03
N ASN A 55 -7.45 16.56 -29.20
CA ASN A 55 -6.52 15.65 -29.88
C ASN A 55 -7.22 15.13 -31.14
N ARG A 56 -6.88 15.72 -32.28
CA ARG A 56 -7.07 15.13 -33.62
C ARG A 56 -5.99 15.67 -34.55
N LEU A 57 -5.23 14.76 -35.13
CA LEU A 57 -4.59 14.89 -36.43
C LEU A 57 -4.87 13.59 -37.22
N PRO A 58 -4.79 13.63 -38.55
CA PRO A 58 -5.89 13.18 -39.42
C PRO A 58 -5.73 11.76 -39.97
N ASP A 59 -6.88 11.23 -40.40
CA ASP A 59 -7.04 10.06 -41.26
C ASP A 59 -6.46 10.30 -42.66
N GLU A 60 -5.82 9.27 -43.25
CA GLU A 60 -5.85 9.03 -44.69
C GLU A 60 -5.98 7.52 -45.01
N ALA A 61 -6.95 7.26 -45.91
CA ALA A 61 -7.17 6.15 -46.88
C ALA A 61 -6.73 4.72 -46.52
N ASP A 62 -7.65 3.73 -46.43
CA ASP A 62 -8.48 3.12 -47.48
C ASP A 62 -7.73 2.14 -48.42
N SER A 63 -7.94 0.84 -48.20
CA SER A 63 -8.11 -0.17 -49.24
C SER A 63 -8.78 -1.39 -48.62
N GLY A 64 -9.95 -1.75 -49.12
CA GLY A 64 -10.74 -2.89 -48.67
C GLY A 64 -10.24 -4.24 -49.20
N ASP A 65 -10.80 -5.31 -48.64
CA ASP A 65 -11.40 -6.37 -49.45
C ASP A 65 -12.38 -7.20 -48.61
N GLU A 66 -13.45 -7.64 -49.26
CA GLU A 66 -14.56 -8.40 -48.71
C GLU A 66 -14.20 -9.89 -48.57
N GLY A 67 -14.86 -10.60 -47.63
CA GLY A 67 -14.73 -12.05 -47.52
C GLY A 67 -15.67 -12.67 -46.49
N GLU A 68 -16.78 -13.21 -46.99
CA GLU A 68 -17.84 -13.94 -46.29
C GLU A 68 -17.36 -15.00 -45.27
N SER A 69 -18.02 -15.09 -44.11
CA SER A 69 -18.31 -16.39 -43.47
C SER A 69 -19.45 -16.28 -42.45
N SER A 70 -20.68 -16.30 -42.94
CA SER A 70 -21.86 -16.60 -42.10
C SER A 70 -22.10 -18.11 -42.13
N GLY A 71 -21.75 -18.81 -41.06
CA GLY A 71 -21.94 -20.26 -41.01
C GLY A 71 -21.24 -21.02 -39.90
N LYS A 72 -21.05 -20.45 -38.70
CA LYS A 72 -20.48 -21.20 -37.54
C LYS A 72 -21.10 -20.87 -36.18
N VAL A 73 -22.20 -20.11 -36.14
CA VAL A 73 -22.72 -19.56 -34.87
C VAL A 73 -23.71 -20.50 -34.15
N ARG A 74 -24.33 -21.46 -34.84
CA ARG A 74 -25.34 -22.35 -34.20
C ARG A 74 -24.83 -23.66 -33.62
N PHE A 75 -23.60 -24.08 -33.93
CA PHE A 75 -23.08 -25.38 -33.48
C PHE A 75 -22.30 -25.31 -32.14
N ASN A 76 -22.05 -24.10 -31.62
CA ASN A 76 -21.23 -23.88 -30.41
C ASN A 76 -22.04 -23.52 -29.14
N GLU A 77 -23.36 -23.32 -29.24
CA GLU A 77 -24.21 -23.07 -28.06
C GLU A 77 -24.59 -24.37 -27.32
N GLU A 78 -24.75 -25.49 -28.04
CA GLU A 78 -25.08 -26.79 -27.42
C GLU A 78 -23.86 -27.41 -26.72
N ILE A 79 -22.67 -27.36 -27.32
CA ILE A 79 -21.43 -27.92 -26.74
C ILE A 79 -21.02 -27.19 -25.45
N ARG A 80 -21.34 -25.90 -25.32
CA ARG A 80 -20.97 -25.10 -24.14
C ARG A 80 -21.90 -25.29 -22.95
N THR A 81 -23.14 -25.72 -23.19
CA THR A 81 -24.10 -26.03 -22.13
C THR A 81 -23.88 -27.46 -21.61
N GLU A 82 -23.42 -28.39 -22.46
CA GLU A 82 -22.94 -29.71 -22.03
C GLU A 82 -21.61 -29.61 -21.26
N LEU A 83 -20.61 -28.85 -21.71
CA LEU A 83 -19.32 -28.74 -21.02
C LEU A 83 -19.37 -28.09 -19.61
N ILE A 84 -20.34 -27.22 -19.34
CA ILE A 84 -20.53 -26.63 -17.99
C ILE A 84 -21.28 -27.60 -17.07
N ARG A 85 -22.17 -28.43 -17.63
CA ARG A 85 -22.91 -29.46 -16.89
C ARG A 85 -22.03 -30.67 -16.59
N ASP A 86 -21.17 -31.05 -17.54
CA ASP A 86 -20.20 -32.14 -17.40
C ASP A 86 -19.08 -31.77 -16.42
N GLY A 87 -18.70 -30.50 -16.31
CA GLY A 87 -17.70 -30.05 -15.32
C GLY A 87 -18.19 -30.08 -13.87
N GLU A 88 -19.48 -29.79 -13.62
CA GLU A 88 -20.07 -29.90 -12.28
C GLU A 88 -20.43 -31.37 -11.92
N GLU A 89 -20.85 -32.18 -12.91
CA GLU A 89 -21.10 -33.63 -12.74
C GLU A 89 -19.77 -34.43 -12.58
N GLU A 90 -18.69 -34.08 -13.31
CA GLU A 90 -17.35 -34.71 -13.13
C GLU A 90 -16.74 -34.37 -11.76
N GLU A 91 -16.97 -33.17 -11.21
CA GLU A 91 -16.42 -32.81 -9.90
C GLU A 91 -17.14 -33.56 -8.77
N GLU A 92 -18.47 -33.77 -8.86
CA GLU A 92 -19.21 -34.64 -7.93
C GLU A 92 -18.86 -36.14 -8.11
N GLU A 93 -18.65 -36.60 -9.35
CA GLU A 93 -18.29 -38.00 -9.64
C GLU A 93 -16.86 -38.32 -9.19
N VAL A 94 -15.89 -37.42 -9.43
CA VAL A 94 -14.50 -37.56 -8.96
C VAL A 94 -14.43 -37.47 -7.43
N VAL A 95 -15.22 -36.62 -6.79
CA VAL A 95 -15.30 -36.56 -5.32
C VAL A 95 -15.92 -37.84 -4.75
N SER A 96 -16.97 -38.37 -5.38
CA SER A 96 -17.60 -39.65 -5.01
C SER A 96 -16.65 -40.84 -5.23
N GLU A 97 -15.90 -40.89 -6.34
CA GLU A 97 -14.89 -41.91 -6.60
C GLU A 97 -13.68 -41.81 -5.66
N LEU A 98 -13.23 -40.59 -5.30
CA LEU A 98 -12.18 -40.41 -4.31
C LEU A 98 -12.63 -40.86 -2.91
N GLU A 99 -13.85 -40.52 -2.50
CA GLU A 99 -14.42 -40.98 -1.24
C GLU A 99 -14.61 -42.51 -1.22
N ALA A 100 -15.06 -43.10 -2.33
CA ALA A 100 -15.16 -44.56 -2.47
C ALA A 100 -13.78 -45.23 -2.45
N THR A 101 -12.78 -44.63 -3.09
CA THR A 101 -11.40 -45.14 -3.12
C THR A 101 -10.75 -45.05 -1.74
N LEU A 102 -10.90 -43.93 -1.02
CA LEU A 102 -10.40 -43.76 0.35
C LEU A 102 -11.08 -44.71 1.33
N ASN A 103 -12.39 -44.96 1.17
CA ASN A 103 -13.12 -45.94 1.97
C ASN A 103 -12.71 -47.39 1.64
N SER A 104 -12.40 -47.71 0.38
CA SER A 104 -11.95 -49.05 -0.03
C SER A 104 -10.52 -49.38 0.38
N LEU A 105 -9.66 -48.37 0.49
CA LEU A 105 -8.26 -48.50 0.92
C LEU A 105 -8.10 -48.63 2.44
N GLY A 106 -9.20 -48.56 3.21
CA GLY A 106 -9.18 -48.77 4.66
C GLY A 106 -8.34 -47.73 5.42
N VAL A 107 -8.06 -46.58 4.83
CA VAL A 107 -7.25 -45.51 5.43
C VAL A 107 -8.14 -44.71 6.38
N MET A 108 -8.35 -45.26 7.58
CA MET A 108 -8.87 -44.49 8.70
C MET A 108 -7.73 -43.66 9.31
N PRO A 109 -7.92 -42.36 9.59
CA PRO A 109 -6.93 -41.59 10.34
C PRO A 109 -6.82 -42.17 11.76
N GLY A 110 -5.64 -42.67 12.09
CA GLY A 110 -5.33 -43.30 13.36
C GLY A 110 -5.51 -42.34 14.53
N SER A 111 -6.45 -42.68 15.43
CA SER A 111 -6.50 -42.13 16.77
C SER A 111 -5.78 -43.09 17.72
N ASN A 112 -4.60 -42.67 18.19
CA ASN A 112 -4.00 -43.23 19.38
C ASN A 112 -4.78 -42.71 20.59
N THR A 113 -5.65 -43.52 21.19
CA THR A 113 -5.90 -43.46 22.64
C THR A 113 -6.50 -44.76 23.16
N ARG A 114 -5.94 -45.17 24.30
CA ARG A 114 -6.22 -46.33 25.15
C ARG A 114 -7.71 -46.56 25.41
N SER A 115 -8.08 -47.83 25.32
CA SER A 115 -9.32 -48.44 25.80
C SER A 115 -9.56 -48.25 27.30
N MET A 116 -10.80 -47.91 27.68
CA MET A 116 -11.51 -48.48 28.83
C MET A 116 -13.04 -48.33 28.61
N GLU A 117 -13.65 -49.50 28.45
CA GLU A 117 -14.93 -49.92 29.05
C GLU A 117 -16.29 -49.40 28.54
N LYS A 118 -17.18 -50.39 28.39
CA LYS A 118 -18.55 -50.39 27.86
C LYS A 118 -19.54 -49.75 28.83
N GLU A 119 -20.53 -49.03 28.30
CA GLU A 119 -21.90 -49.16 28.81
C GLU A 119 -22.97 -48.82 27.76
N ARG A 120 -24.16 -49.42 27.93
CA ARG A 120 -25.23 -49.61 26.94
C ARG A 120 -26.34 -48.54 27.05
N ARG A 121 -27.08 -48.40 25.94
CA ARG A 121 -28.49 -47.94 25.74
C ARG A 121 -28.72 -46.42 25.51
N PRO A 122 -29.88 -46.00 24.97
CA PRO A 122 -30.59 -46.49 23.78
C PRO A 122 -31.01 -45.36 22.82
N GLN A 123 -31.52 -45.77 21.64
CA GLN A 123 -32.09 -44.97 20.56
C GLN A 123 -33.12 -43.91 20.96
N THR A 124 -33.05 -42.73 20.34
CA THR A 124 -34.21 -41.86 20.10
C THR A 124 -34.21 -41.32 18.66
N ARG A 125 -35.29 -41.65 17.94
CA ARG A 125 -35.73 -41.08 16.65
C ARG A 125 -36.09 -39.59 16.81
N ARG A 126 -35.76 -38.77 15.79
CA ARG A 126 -36.56 -37.63 15.29
C ARG A 126 -35.94 -37.08 13.99
N THR A 127 -36.47 -37.48 12.83
CA THR A 127 -37.34 -36.68 11.93
C THR A 127 -36.75 -35.35 11.45
N SER A 128 -36.11 -35.41 10.29
CA SER A 128 -35.74 -34.27 9.44
C SER A 128 -37.00 -33.68 8.78
N ARG A 129 -37.20 -32.37 8.89
CA ARG A 129 -38.20 -31.62 8.12
C ARG A 129 -37.47 -30.56 7.31
N THR A 130 -37.25 -30.86 6.04
CA THR A 130 -36.73 -29.94 5.02
C THR A 130 -37.82 -28.92 4.69
N ARG A 131 -37.51 -27.62 4.83
CA ARG A 131 -38.40 -26.54 4.40
C ARG A 131 -37.63 -25.63 3.45
N THR A 132 -37.89 -25.83 2.16
CA THR A 132 -37.41 -25.01 1.05
C THR A 132 -38.06 -23.63 1.14
N ILE A 133 -37.25 -22.57 1.23
CA ILE A 133 -37.72 -21.18 1.08
C ILE A 133 -36.94 -20.56 -0.08
N ARG A 134 -37.66 -20.29 -1.17
CA ARG A 134 -37.25 -19.40 -2.27
C ARG A 134 -36.95 -18.00 -1.70
N ARG A 135 -35.84 -17.38 -2.12
CA ARG A 135 -35.59 -15.96 -1.90
C ARG A 135 -35.38 -15.25 -3.22
N ASP A 136 -36.28 -14.31 -3.46
CA ASP A 136 -36.22 -13.28 -4.48
C ASP A 136 -35.06 -12.31 -4.23
N SER A 137 -34.40 -11.94 -5.32
CA SER A 137 -33.36 -10.92 -5.39
C SER A 137 -33.96 -9.52 -5.20
N ARG A 138 -33.52 -8.80 -4.16
CA ARG A 138 -33.69 -7.34 -4.05
C ARG A 138 -32.40 -6.66 -3.65
N GLN A 139 -32.18 -5.54 -4.34
CA GLN A 139 -31.09 -4.57 -4.24
C GLN A 139 -30.83 -4.11 -2.81
N ILE A 140 -29.56 -4.01 -2.44
CA ILE A 140 -29.10 -3.51 -1.13
C ILE A 140 -28.69 -2.04 -1.29
N LEU A 141 -29.44 -1.15 -0.65
CA LEU A 141 -29.01 0.20 -0.24
C LEU A 141 -28.52 0.14 1.22
N PRO A 142 -27.62 1.04 1.65
CA PRO A 142 -26.96 0.92 2.94
C PRO A 142 -27.88 1.35 4.08
N GLN A 143 -28.08 0.48 5.07
CA GLN A 143 -28.81 0.78 6.30
C GLN A 143 -27.85 1.20 7.43
N GLY A 144 -28.15 2.38 7.99
CA GLY A 144 -28.41 2.56 9.43
C GLY A 144 -27.25 2.38 10.42
N LEU A 145 -26.76 3.51 10.93
CA LEU A 145 -25.98 3.60 12.18
C LEU A 145 -26.73 2.93 13.36
N PRO A 146 -26.03 2.22 14.27
CA PRO A 146 -26.68 1.62 15.43
C PRO A 146 -26.95 2.64 16.54
N LEU A 147 -28.19 2.60 17.05
CA LEU A 147 -28.63 3.28 18.26
C LEU A 147 -27.81 2.83 19.48
N GLN A 148 -27.31 3.82 20.24
CA GLN A 148 -26.72 3.65 21.58
C GLN A 148 -27.68 2.91 22.52
N ARG A 149 -27.26 1.73 23.02
CA ARG A 149 -27.94 1.02 24.10
C ARG A 149 -27.44 1.52 25.45
N ARG A 150 -28.41 1.84 26.32
CA ARG A 150 -28.23 2.21 27.73
C ARG A 150 -27.53 1.10 28.52
N LEU A 151 -26.53 1.51 29.31
CA LEU A 151 -25.86 0.72 30.33
C LEU A 151 -26.85 0.32 31.44
N SER A 152 -26.99 -0.98 31.70
CA SER A 152 -27.62 -1.52 32.89
C SER A 152 -26.57 -2.03 33.87
N THR A 153 -26.67 -1.55 35.10
CA THR A 153 -25.87 -1.86 36.28
C THR A 153 -25.94 -3.36 36.61
N GLN A 154 -24.80 -4.04 36.76
CA GLN A 154 -24.69 -5.32 37.46
C GLN A 154 -23.56 -5.29 38.50
N GLN A 155 -23.88 -5.83 39.67
CA GLN A 155 -23.04 -5.99 40.85
C GLN A 155 -22.03 -7.15 40.69
N PRO A 156 -20.96 -7.17 41.51
CA PRO A 156 -19.82 -8.07 41.34
C PRO A 156 -20.07 -9.43 42.00
N SER A 157 -19.63 -10.49 41.33
CA SER A 157 -19.45 -11.82 41.92
C SER A 157 -17.98 -12.21 41.87
N ASP A 158 -17.43 -12.55 43.03
CA ASP A 158 -16.07 -13.01 43.26
C ASP A 158 -15.67 -14.18 42.36
N ARG A 159 -14.58 -14.03 41.60
CA ARG A 159 -13.83 -15.15 41.02
C ARG A 159 -12.33 -14.97 41.24
N LYS A 160 -11.77 -15.99 41.90
CA LYS A 160 -10.34 -16.21 42.14
C LYS A 160 -9.58 -16.26 40.82
N GLY A 161 -8.46 -15.54 40.77
CA GLY A 161 -7.63 -15.40 39.58
C GLY A 161 -6.82 -16.65 39.25
N SER A 162 -6.82 -17.02 37.97
CA SER A 162 -5.63 -17.52 37.29
C SER A 162 -5.18 -16.43 36.32
N LEU A 163 -3.91 -16.03 36.43
CA LEU A 163 -3.26 -15.11 35.52
C LEU A 163 -2.86 -15.89 34.27
N ASP A 164 -3.79 -16.05 33.35
CA ASP A 164 -3.46 -16.41 31.97
C ASP A 164 -2.90 -15.15 31.30
N LEU A 165 -1.58 -15.09 31.20
CA LEU A 165 -0.88 -14.09 30.42
C LEU A 165 -1.21 -14.34 28.95
N ASP A 166 -1.91 -13.39 28.35
CA ASP A 166 -2.29 -13.40 26.94
C ASP A 166 -1.02 -13.34 26.05
N PRO A 167 -0.69 -14.42 25.30
CA PRO A 167 0.56 -14.51 24.54
C PRO A 167 0.65 -13.56 23.33
N PHE A 168 -0.38 -12.74 23.08
CA PHE A 168 -0.44 -11.79 21.97
C PHE A 168 -0.65 -10.33 22.39
N SER A 169 -0.51 -10.01 23.68
CA SER A 169 -0.29 -8.63 24.05
C SER A 169 1.03 -8.16 23.41
N PRO A 170 1.03 -7.12 22.56
CA PRO A 170 2.29 -6.59 22.02
C PRO A 170 3.22 -6.30 23.20
N PRO A 171 4.51 -6.68 23.13
CA PRO A 171 5.41 -6.48 24.25
C PRO A 171 5.35 -5.00 24.64
N ILE A 172 4.78 -4.73 25.81
CA ILE A 172 4.80 -3.40 26.43
C ILE A 172 6.24 -3.26 26.94
N ALA A 173 7.16 -2.96 26.03
CA ALA A 173 8.48 -2.50 26.41
C ALA A 173 8.27 -1.18 27.15
N MET A 174 8.48 -1.19 28.47
CA MET A 174 8.56 0.02 29.26
C MET A 174 9.84 0.76 28.87
N GLU A 175 9.77 1.54 27.80
CA GLU A 175 10.82 2.43 27.32
C GLU A 175 10.96 3.67 28.23
N SER A 176 12.21 4.08 28.48
CA SER A 176 12.56 5.22 29.32
C SER A 176 11.97 6.55 28.79
N GLU A 177 11.31 7.31 29.66
CA GLU A 177 10.47 8.47 29.32
C GLU A 177 11.19 9.71 28.72
N SER A 178 12.52 9.76 28.59
CA SER A 178 13.21 11.05 28.45
C SER A 178 13.60 11.51 27.04
N VAL A 179 13.40 10.73 25.95
CA VAL A 179 13.86 11.16 24.59
C VAL A 179 12.83 10.96 23.45
N HIS A 180 11.66 10.37 23.70
CA HIS A 180 10.74 9.99 22.62
C HIS A 180 9.71 11.07 22.25
N ARG A 181 10.17 12.22 21.74
CA ARG A 181 9.36 13.05 20.79
C ARG A 181 9.31 12.36 19.41
N GLY A 182 9.09 11.04 19.40
CA GLY A 182 9.33 10.18 18.25
C GLY A 182 8.06 9.89 17.44
N LEU A 183 8.28 9.55 16.17
CA LEU A 183 7.36 8.80 15.33
C LEU A 183 7.37 7.34 15.80
N SER A 184 6.21 6.69 15.86
CA SER A 184 6.09 5.26 16.13
C SER A 184 5.06 4.63 15.18
N TYR A 185 4.89 3.31 15.25
CA TYR A 185 3.80 2.61 14.58
C TYR A 185 3.21 1.52 15.49
N VAL A 186 1.99 1.09 15.17
CA VAL A 186 1.38 -0.12 15.71
C VAL A 186 0.66 -0.86 14.58
N ASP A 187 0.84 -2.17 14.54
CA ASP A 187 0.21 -3.07 13.56
C ASP A 187 -0.90 -3.89 14.21
N PHE A 188 -2.04 -3.97 13.52
CA PHE A 188 -3.16 -4.84 13.87
C PHE A 188 -3.29 -5.91 12.80
N ILE A 189 -2.73 -7.08 13.09
CA ILE A 189 -2.74 -8.24 12.21
C ILE A 189 -4.04 -9.03 12.47
N PRO A 190 -4.79 -9.42 11.44
CA PRO A 190 -6.04 -10.15 11.62
C PRO A 190 -5.78 -11.52 12.21
N GLU A 191 -6.56 -11.86 13.23
CA GLU A 191 -6.53 -13.19 13.82
C GLU A 191 -7.32 -14.18 12.98
N ARG A 192 -6.92 -15.45 13.06
CA ARG A 192 -7.63 -16.54 12.39
C ARG A 192 -8.87 -16.89 13.20
N VAL A 193 -10.05 -16.68 12.63
CA VAL A 193 -11.36 -16.97 13.24
C VAL A 193 -11.74 -18.44 13.03
N GLU A 194 -11.43 -19.00 11.85
CA GLU A 194 -11.66 -20.40 11.51
C GLU A 194 -10.40 -20.97 10.86
N GLU A 195 -9.96 -22.16 11.27
CA GLU A 195 -8.72 -22.78 10.74
C GLU A 195 -8.80 -23.16 9.27
N GLY A 196 -10.00 -23.26 8.71
CA GLY A 196 -10.22 -23.91 7.43
C GLY A 196 -10.05 -25.44 7.54
N GLY A 197 -10.08 -26.12 6.42
CA GLY A 197 -9.93 -27.56 6.31
C GLY A 197 -9.50 -27.93 4.89
N PHE A 198 -9.54 -29.22 4.56
CA PHE A 198 -9.14 -29.70 3.24
C PHE A 198 -9.96 -29.06 2.10
N PHE A 199 -11.24 -28.79 2.37
CA PHE A 199 -12.19 -28.19 1.42
C PHE A 199 -12.59 -26.75 1.76
N SER A 200 -11.99 -26.13 2.77
CA SER A 200 -12.36 -24.78 3.19
C SER A 200 -11.14 -23.94 3.51
N MET A 201 -11.17 -22.70 3.05
CA MET A 201 -10.13 -21.73 3.32
C MET A 201 -10.24 -21.25 4.77
N PRO A 202 -9.11 -20.98 5.46
CA PRO A 202 -9.17 -20.33 6.76
C PRO A 202 -9.86 -18.97 6.65
N LYS A 203 -10.64 -18.64 7.67
CA LYS A 203 -11.27 -17.31 7.78
C LYS A 203 -10.51 -16.48 8.79
N TYR A 204 -10.29 -15.22 8.43
CA TYR A 204 -9.61 -14.25 9.26
C TYR A 204 -10.55 -13.10 9.63
N GLU A 205 -10.22 -12.39 10.70
CA GLU A 205 -10.90 -11.16 11.11
C GLU A 205 -10.94 -10.17 9.95
N THR A 206 -12.09 -9.55 9.70
CA THR A 206 -12.20 -8.53 8.65
C THR A 206 -11.43 -7.26 9.01
N PHE A 207 -11.18 -6.40 8.02
CA PHE A 207 -10.52 -5.11 8.26
C PHE A 207 -11.30 -4.22 9.26
N SER A 208 -12.63 -4.37 9.34
CA SER A 208 -13.45 -3.64 10.32
C SER A 208 -13.07 -3.97 11.77
N VAL A 209 -12.79 -5.25 12.06
CA VAL A 209 -12.34 -5.71 13.38
C VAL A 209 -10.96 -5.13 13.71
N LEU A 210 -10.07 -5.01 12.71
CA LEU A 210 -8.77 -4.37 12.90
C LEU A 210 -8.91 -2.89 13.28
N MET A 211 -9.88 -2.18 12.68
CA MET A 211 -10.18 -0.80 13.03
C MET A 211 -10.71 -0.66 14.46
N GLU A 212 -11.58 -1.57 14.90
CA GLU A 212 -12.06 -1.62 16.29
C GLU A 212 -10.91 -1.82 17.28
N ARG A 213 -10.01 -2.78 17.02
CA ARG A 213 -8.81 -3.01 17.83
C ARG A 213 -7.87 -1.79 17.84
N GLY A 214 -7.75 -1.10 16.71
CA GLY A 214 -7.05 0.17 16.59
C GLY A 214 -7.59 1.23 17.53
N ASN A 215 -8.91 1.38 17.58
CA ASN A 215 -9.58 2.31 18.49
C ASN A 215 -9.41 1.92 19.96
N ASP A 216 -9.52 0.63 20.29
CA ASP A 216 -9.29 0.14 21.66
C ASP A 216 -7.85 0.38 22.12
N TRP A 217 -6.89 0.32 21.20
CA TRP A 217 -5.50 0.66 21.49
C TRP A 217 -5.36 2.17 21.73
N LEU A 218 -5.93 3.02 20.86
CA LEU A 218 -5.88 4.49 21.00
C LEU A 218 -6.56 4.97 22.30
N ALA A 219 -7.67 4.34 22.69
CA ALA A 219 -8.38 4.61 23.94
C ALA A 219 -7.49 4.35 25.17
N ARG A 220 -6.70 3.28 25.14
CA ARG A 220 -5.73 2.93 26.20
C ARG A 220 -4.44 3.75 26.14
N ASN A 221 -4.17 4.40 25.01
CA ASN A 221 -2.95 5.15 24.74
C ASN A 221 -3.24 6.61 24.35
N PRO A 222 -3.98 7.39 25.18
CA PRO A 222 -4.53 8.69 24.78
C PRO A 222 -3.48 9.78 24.48
N SER A 223 -2.22 9.55 24.87
CA SER A 223 -1.09 10.43 24.57
C SER A 223 -0.60 10.35 23.11
N TRP A 224 -1.09 9.39 22.34
CA TRP A 224 -0.74 9.19 20.94
C TRP A 224 -1.88 9.60 20.01
N GLU A 225 -1.54 10.14 18.85
CA GLU A 225 -2.47 10.38 17.74
C GLU A 225 -1.91 9.79 16.45
N THR A 226 -2.83 9.35 15.60
CA THR A 226 -2.54 8.79 14.28
C THR A 226 -2.32 9.90 13.28
N VAL A 227 -1.18 9.83 12.58
CA VAL A 227 -0.81 10.70 11.46
C VAL A 227 -1.23 10.08 10.13
N THR A 228 -1.01 8.77 9.99
CA THR A 228 -1.34 8.03 8.77
C THR A 228 -1.89 6.66 9.12
N CYS A 229 -2.95 6.26 8.44
CA CYS A 229 -3.44 4.89 8.45
C CYS A 229 -3.01 4.20 7.15
N GLU A 230 -2.50 2.99 7.24
CA GLU A 230 -2.01 2.23 6.09
C GLU A 230 -2.58 0.82 6.11
N SER A 231 -3.05 0.35 4.95
CA SER A 231 -3.41 -1.05 4.76
C SER A 231 -2.20 -1.82 4.25
N MET A 232 -1.54 -2.55 5.14
CA MET A 232 -0.31 -3.27 4.85
C MET A 232 -0.59 -4.69 4.39
N GLU A 233 0.11 -5.17 3.36
CA GLU A 233 0.02 -6.56 2.89
C GLU A 233 1.28 -7.34 3.22
N PHE A 234 1.09 -8.47 3.91
CA PHE A 234 2.12 -9.44 4.23
C PHE A 234 1.86 -10.74 3.48
N LYS A 235 2.91 -11.30 2.90
CA LYS A 235 2.87 -12.67 2.38
C LYS A 235 3.14 -13.62 3.53
N THR A 236 2.37 -14.71 3.61
CA THR A 236 2.52 -15.71 4.66
C THR A 236 2.36 -17.12 4.11
N THR A 237 3.09 -18.06 4.70
CA THR A 237 2.92 -19.50 4.49
C THR A 237 2.30 -20.18 5.72
N ASP A 238 2.42 -19.56 6.90
CA ASP A 238 1.94 -20.07 8.18
C ASP A 238 1.60 -18.90 9.10
N ARG A 239 2.63 -18.14 9.51
CA ARG A 239 2.50 -16.97 10.38
C ARG A 239 2.92 -15.68 9.69
N VAL A 240 2.26 -14.58 10.03
CA VAL A 240 2.62 -13.24 9.55
C VAL A 240 3.90 -12.80 10.27
N GLN A 241 4.93 -12.46 9.50
CA GLN A 241 6.22 -11.98 10.01
C GLN A 241 6.29 -10.45 9.87
N SER A 242 5.52 -9.71 10.68
CA SER A 242 5.41 -8.24 10.55
C SER A 242 6.71 -7.48 10.86
N GLU A 243 7.62 -8.09 11.63
CA GLU A 243 8.92 -7.50 11.94
C GLU A 243 9.97 -7.73 10.85
N ARG A 244 9.71 -8.63 9.89
CA ARG A 244 10.67 -8.94 8.83
C ARG A 244 10.55 -7.93 7.70
N MET A 245 11.66 -7.28 7.38
CA MET A 245 11.71 -6.27 6.32
C MET A 245 11.94 -6.84 4.92
N THR A 246 12.14 -8.15 4.79
CA THR A 246 12.26 -8.84 3.50
C THR A 246 11.28 -9.99 3.38
N TYR A 247 10.89 -10.31 2.16
CA TYR A 247 10.14 -11.52 1.89
C TYR A 247 10.46 -12.09 0.51
N TYR A 248 10.10 -13.36 0.33
CA TYR A 248 10.29 -14.11 -0.90
C TYR A 248 8.94 -14.41 -1.54
N GLU A 249 8.82 -14.15 -2.83
CA GLU A 249 7.66 -14.52 -3.63
C GLU A 249 8.03 -15.64 -4.60
N PRO A 250 7.51 -16.86 -4.40
CA PRO A 250 7.68 -17.94 -5.37
C PRO A 250 6.79 -17.68 -6.60
N GLY A 251 7.34 -17.82 -7.81
CA GLY A 251 6.60 -17.53 -9.05
C GLY A 251 5.37 -18.43 -9.26
N GLU A 252 5.52 -19.75 -9.08
CA GLU A 252 4.49 -20.73 -9.46
C GLU A 252 3.59 -21.22 -8.30
N ARG A 253 3.93 -20.91 -7.05
CA ARG A 253 3.28 -21.54 -5.89
C ARG A 253 2.09 -20.75 -5.38
N ARG A 254 1.22 -21.45 -4.65
CA ARG A 254 0.18 -20.82 -3.83
C ARG A 254 0.84 -19.90 -2.81
N THR A 255 0.44 -18.64 -2.82
CA THR A 255 0.91 -17.64 -1.85
C THR A 255 -0.28 -17.10 -1.09
N ALA A 256 -0.25 -17.18 0.23
CA ALA A 256 -1.27 -16.57 1.07
C ALA A 256 -0.86 -15.14 1.42
N TYR A 257 -1.86 -14.26 1.44
CA TYR A 257 -1.69 -12.85 1.74
C TYR A 257 -2.58 -12.51 2.93
N VAL A 258 -2.02 -11.74 3.85
CA VAL A 258 -2.72 -11.18 4.99
C VAL A 258 -2.60 -9.67 4.90
N ARG A 259 -3.72 -8.98 5.04
CA ARG A 259 -3.81 -7.54 5.08
C ARG A 259 -4.09 -7.09 6.51
N CYS A 260 -3.24 -6.21 7.01
CA CYS A 260 -3.32 -5.65 8.34
C CYS A 260 -3.53 -4.13 8.30
N LEU A 261 -3.85 -3.56 9.45
CA LEU A 261 -3.92 -2.11 9.64
C LEU A 261 -2.65 -1.64 10.36
N ARG A 262 -1.90 -0.72 9.77
CA ARG A 262 -0.79 -0.01 10.42
C ARG A 262 -1.22 1.41 10.74
N LEU A 263 -1.05 1.82 12.00
CA LEU A 263 -1.22 3.21 12.42
C LEU A 263 0.16 3.82 12.65
N TRP A 264 0.49 4.87 11.90
CA TRP A 264 1.66 5.70 12.16
C TRP A 264 1.30 6.77 13.19
N LEU A 265 2.04 6.80 14.30
CA LEU A 265 1.67 7.51 15.51
C LEU A 265 2.68 8.61 15.86
N ARG A 266 2.18 9.72 16.39
CA ARG A 266 3.01 10.74 17.07
C ARG A 266 2.41 11.09 18.42
N ARG A 267 3.21 11.69 19.30
CA ARG A 267 2.70 12.22 20.57
C ARG A 267 1.76 13.39 20.32
N ARG A 268 0.63 13.41 21.03
CA ARG A 268 -0.33 14.51 21.00
C ARG A 268 0.24 15.75 21.62
N LYS A 269 -0.13 16.90 21.06
CA LYS A 269 0.21 18.21 21.64
C LYS A 269 -0.67 18.54 22.85
N ASP A 270 -1.94 18.14 22.80
CA ASP A 270 -2.90 18.33 23.88
C ASP A 270 -3.09 17.01 24.64
N SER A 271 -2.55 16.95 25.86
CA SER A 271 -2.68 15.78 26.73
C SER A 271 -4.10 15.61 27.30
N ASN A 272 -4.95 16.63 27.23
CA ASN A 272 -6.30 16.61 27.77
C ASN A 272 -7.36 16.25 26.72
N ALA A 273 -6.99 16.20 25.44
CA ALA A 273 -7.93 15.88 24.38
C ALA A 273 -8.40 14.42 24.50
N ALA A 274 -9.69 14.17 24.22
CA ALA A 274 -10.27 12.83 24.26
C ALA A 274 -9.49 11.89 23.31
N PRO A 275 -9.35 10.59 23.64
CA PRO A 275 -8.67 9.64 22.76
C PRO A 275 -9.23 9.69 21.34
N GLN A 276 -8.35 9.57 20.35
CA GLN A 276 -8.75 9.56 18.95
C GLN A 276 -9.63 8.34 18.68
N GLN A 277 -10.76 8.56 18.00
CA GLN A 277 -11.61 7.50 17.47
C GLN A 277 -11.60 7.56 15.96
N LEU A 278 -11.09 6.51 15.32
CA LEU A 278 -10.95 6.36 13.89
C LEU A 278 -12.12 5.55 13.31
N HIS A 279 -12.44 5.86 12.07
CA HIS A 279 -13.34 5.07 11.23
C HIS A 279 -12.86 5.14 9.79
N TYR A 280 -13.40 4.29 8.92
CA TYR A 280 -13.10 4.34 7.49
C TYR A 280 -14.36 4.19 6.62
N VAL A 281 -14.25 4.57 5.36
CA VAL A 281 -15.19 4.23 4.29
C VAL A 281 -14.40 3.79 3.05
N ASN A 282 -14.92 2.78 2.34
CA ASN A 282 -14.35 2.31 1.09
C ASN A 282 -15.17 2.83 -0.10
N CYS A 283 -14.48 3.30 -1.13
CA CYS A 283 -15.04 3.61 -2.44
C CYS A 283 -14.49 2.59 -3.44
N VAL A 284 -15.35 1.66 -3.82
CA VAL A 284 -15.08 0.61 -4.81
C VAL A 284 -15.53 1.12 -6.19
N PRO A 285 -14.73 0.97 -7.27
CA PRO A 285 -15.16 1.37 -8.59
C PRO A 285 -16.39 0.57 -9.03
N ASP A 286 -17.36 1.24 -9.66
CA ASP A 286 -18.49 0.54 -10.27
C ASP A 286 -18.03 -0.29 -11.47
N LEU A 287 -18.60 -1.49 -11.63
CA LEU A 287 -18.43 -2.29 -12.83
C LEU A 287 -19.27 -1.69 -13.97
N MET A 288 -18.62 -1.22 -15.02
CA MET A 288 -19.28 -0.52 -16.13
C MET A 288 -19.75 -1.46 -17.24
N ASP A 289 -19.00 -2.54 -17.48
CA ASP A 289 -19.24 -3.43 -18.61
C ASP A 289 -18.71 -4.84 -18.31
N GLU A 290 -19.62 -5.80 -18.31
CA GLU A 290 -19.34 -7.24 -18.32
C GLU A 290 -19.42 -7.73 -19.76
N LYS A 291 -18.38 -7.44 -20.56
CA LYS A 291 -18.36 -7.94 -21.93
C LYS A 291 -18.23 -9.46 -21.91
N MET A 292 -19.07 -10.14 -22.70
CA MET A 292 -18.93 -11.57 -22.99
C MET A 292 -17.55 -11.91 -23.59
N PHE A 293 -16.92 -10.94 -24.27
CA PHE A 293 -15.56 -11.04 -24.80
C PHE A 293 -14.74 -9.84 -24.31
N GLY A 294 -13.93 -10.07 -23.26
CA GLY A 294 -13.07 -9.07 -22.63
C GLY A 294 -13.09 -9.17 -21.12
N GLY A 295 -12.03 -8.71 -20.46
CA GLY A 295 -12.03 -8.58 -19.00
C GLY A 295 -13.02 -7.50 -18.53
N PRO A 296 -13.48 -7.56 -17.26
CA PRO A 296 -14.39 -6.57 -16.69
C PRO A 296 -13.80 -5.17 -16.77
N LYS A 297 -14.64 -4.17 -17.06
CA LYS A 297 -14.25 -2.76 -17.09
C LYS A 297 -14.82 -2.01 -15.90
N PHE A 298 -13.96 -1.30 -15.20
CA PHE A 298 -14.30 -0.55 -14.00
C PHE A 298 -14.35 0.96 -14.25
N GLN A 299 -15.13 1.65 -13.41
CA GLN A 299 -15.27 3.10 -13.41
C GLN A 299 -13.91 3.80 -13.32
N PRO A 300 -13.60 4.79 -14.18
CA PRO A 300 -12.36 5.56 -14.08
C PRO A 300 -12.22 6.31 -12.74
N LEU A 301 -10.98 6.54 -12.33
CA LEU A 301 -10.65 7.08 -11.02
C LEU A 301 -11.26 8.46 -10.76
N ASN A 302 -11.15 9.39 -11.71
CA ASN A 302 -11.77 10.71 -11.60
C ASN A 302 -13.28 10.63 -11.34
N SER A 303 -13.98 9.72 -12.02
CA SER A 303 -15.42 9.51 -11.88
C SER A 303 -15.76 8.93 -10.51
N MET A 304 -14.90 8.08 -9.94
CA MET A 304 -15.05 7.61 -8.55
C MET A 304 -14.91 8.77 -7.56
N ILE A 305 -13.91 9.64 -7.74
CA ILE A 305 -13.66 10.80 -6.88
C ILE A 305 -14.83 11.80 -6.96
N ASP A 306 -15.34 12.07 -8.16
CA ASP A 306 -16.53 12.93 -8.35
C ASP A 306 -17.75 12.36 -7.62
N LYS A 307 -18.04 11.07 -7.81
CA LYS A 307 -19.12 10.36 -7.12
C LYS A 307 -18.95 10.42 -5.60
N MET A 308 -17.72 10.26 -5.10
CA MET A 308 -17.40 10.34 -3.67
C MET A 308 -17.63 11.75 -3.14
N ASN A 309 -17.19 12.79 -3.86
CA ASN A 309 -17.43 14.18 -3.49
C ASN A 309 -18.92 14.53 -3.45
N GLU A 310 -19.73 14.05 -4.42
CA GLU A 310 -21.18 14.20 -4.37
C GLU A 310 -21.81 13.53 -3.15
N MET A 311 -21.31 12.34 -2.78
CA MET A 311 -21.77 11.64 -1.58
C MET A 311 -21.39 12.40 -0.31
N LEU A 312 -20.14 12.88 -0.21
CA LEU A 312 -19.64 13.66 0.93
C LEU A 312 -20.35 15.00 1.08
N GLN A 313 -20.80 15.61 0.00
CA GLN A 313 -21.63 16.83 0.05
C GLN A 313 -23.03 16.56 0.62
N LYS A 314 -23.61 15.39 0.30
CA LYS A 314 -24.95 15.00 0.78
C LYS A 314 -24.93 14.46 2.20
N ASN A 315 -23.93 13.65 2.51
CA ASN A 315 -23.72 13.00 3.80
C ASN A 315 -22.25 13.17 4.21
N PRO A 316 -21.88 14.32 4.80
CA PRO A 316 -20.52 14.55 5.29
C PRO A 316 -20.09 13.46 6.27
N LEU A 317 -18.81 13.10 6.25
CA LEU A 317 -18.26 12.21 7.27
C LEU A 317 -18.37 12.90 8.64
N PRO A 318 -18.68 12.17 9.72
CA PRO A 318 -18.85 12.74 11.06
C PRO A 318 -17.48 13.02 11.72
N GLY A 319 -16.56 13.68 10.99
CA GLY A 319 -15.17 13.77 11.42
C GLY A 319 -14.20 14.43 10.44
N LYS A 320 -12.92 14.34 10.78
CA LYS A 320 -11.80 14.88 10.00
C LYS A 320 -11.12 13.78 9.21
N ILE A 321 -11.06 13.90 7.89
CA ILE A 321 -10.28 12.97 7.06
C ILE A 321 -8.80 13.04 7.47
N ILE A 322 -8.25 11.89 7.87
CA ILE A 322 -6.85 11.72 8.24
C ILE A 322 -6.05 11.27 7.02
N THR A 323 -6.48 10.17 6.40
CA THR A 323 -5.77 9.54 5.28
C THR A 323 -6.74 9.14 4.18
N ILE A 324 -6.36 9.39 2.93
CA ILE A 324 -7.02 8.84 1.75
C ILE A 324 -6.00 7.93 1.08
N GLU A 325 -6.28 6.63 1.08
CA GLU A 325 -5.42 5.59 0.56
C GLU A 325 -5.97 5.07 -0.77
N THR A 326 -5.11 4.95 -1.79
CA THR A 326 -5.39 4.09 -2.95
C THR A 326 -4.86 2.70 -2.64
N GLN A 327 -5.77 1.75 -2.45
CA GLN A 327 -5.46 0.37 -2.16
C GLN A 327 -5.65 -0.48 -3.42
N GLU A 328 -4.60 -1.14 -3.84
CA GLU A 328 -4.71 -2.18 -4.86
C GLU A 328 -5.34 -3.45 -4.25
N MET A 329 -6.28 -4.07 -4.96
CA MET A 329 -6.96 -5.26 -4.52
C MET A 329 -7.02 -6.31 -5.61
N LYS A 330 -6.72 -7.55 -5.24
CA LYS A 330 -6.78 -8.70 -6.14
C LYS A 330 -8.18 -9.32 -6.09
N VAL A 331 -8.84 -9.33 -7.24
CA VAL A 331 -10.16 -9.93 -7.41
C VAL A 331 -9.97 -11.41 -7.73
N GLY A 332 -10.58 -12.28 -6.93
CA GLY A 332 -10.55 -13.71 -7.17
C GLY A 332 -11.28 -14.07 -8.46
N THR A 333 -10.68 -14.96 -9.25
CA THR A 333 -11.13 -15.34 -10.60
C THR A 333 -12.56 -15.91 -10.63
N TYR A 334 -13.01 -16.52 -9.53
CA TYR A 334 -14.25 -17.30 -9.48
C TYR A 334 -15.44 -16.59 -8.82
N SER A 335 -15.21 -15.65 -7.90
CA SER A 335 -16.31 -15.03 -7.15
C SER A 335 -16.85 -13.75 -7.79
N GLY A 336 -16.06 -13.06 -8.61
CA GLY A 336 -16.37 -11.76 -9.22
C GLY A 336 -16.61 -10.61 -8.23
N ARG A 337 -16.82 -10.92 -6.94
CA ARG A 337 -17.16 -9.99 -5.89
C ARG A 337 -15.90 -9.49 -5.21
N LEU A 338 -15.63 -8.20 -5.39
CA LEU A 338 -14.62 -7.49 -4.61
C LEU A 338 -15.15 -7.24 -3.19
N ASP A 339 -14.43 -7.73 -2.19
CA ASP A 339 -14.67 -7.43 -0.79
C ASP A 339 -13.52 -6.56 -0.26
N PRO A 340 -13.74 -5.25 -0.04
CA PRO A 340 -12.69 -4.37 0.42
C PRO A 340 -12.26 -4.63 1.86
N ASP A 341 -13.07 -5.32 2.67
CA ASP A 341 -12.74 -5.61 4.07
C ASP A 341 -12.18 -7.02 4.28
N ARG A 342 -11.98 -7.76 3.18
CA ARG A 342 -11.25 -9.03 3.19
C ARG A 342 -9.81 -8.78 3.61
N SER A 343 -9.38 -9.50 4.65
CA SER A 343 -8.05 -9.41 5.23
C SER A 343 -7.15 -10.60 4.89
N TYR A 344 -7.70 -11.66 4.27
CA TYR A 344 -6.96 -12.85 3.90
C TYR A 344 -7.41 -13.39 2.55
N TRP A 345 -6.46 -13.82 1.73
CA TRP A 345 -6.71 -14.53 0.49
C TRP A 345 -5.50 -15.36 0.06
N ILE A 346 -5.70 -16.29 -0.88
CA ILE A 346 -4.62 -17.04 -1.52
C ILE A 346 -4.64 -16.74 -3.01
N GLU A 347 -3.45 -16.63 -3.59
CA GLU A 347 -3.26 -16.57 -5.04
C GLU A 347 -2.46 -17.74 -5.54
N HIS A 348 -2.66 -18.02 -6.83
CA HIS A 348 -1.92 -19.01 -7.59
C HIS A 348 -1.05 -18.28 -8.63
N GLY A 349 0.18 -18.77 -8.83
CA GLY A 349 1.19 -18.23 -9.73
C GLY A 349 0.75 -18.14 -11.19
N ASP A 350 0.14 -19.22 -11.66
CA ASP A 350 -0.24 -19.49 -13.04
C ASP A 350 -1.52 -18.80 -13.51
N ALA A 351 -2.37 -18.38 -12.56
CA ALA A 351 -3.67 -17.82 -12.87
C ALA A 351 -3.59 -16.39 -13.44
N GLN A 352 -4.54 -16.06 -14.31
CA GLN A 352 -4.83 -14.66 -14.65
C GLN A 352 -5.32 -13.93 -13.39
N ARG A 353 -4.71 -12.78 -13.09
CA ARG A 353 -5.03 -11.98 -11.90
C ARG A 353 -5.66 -10.67 -12.32
N LEU A 354 -6.80 -10.34 -11.72
CA LEU A 354 -7.46 -9.04 -11.90
C LEU A 354 -7.18 -8.18 -10.67
N PHE A 355 -6.62 -7.01 -10.90
CA PHE A 355 -6.34 -6.00 -9.90
C PHE A 355 -7.34 -4.86 -10.04
N VAL A 356 -7.82 -4.34 -8.91
CA VAL A 356 -8.76 -3.22 -8.82
C VAL A 356 -8.27 -2.25 -7.76
N PHE A 357 -8.19 -0.97 -8.08
CA PHE A 357 -7.85 0.10 -7.15
C PHE A 357 -9.10 0.58 -6.42
N VAL A 358 -9.10 0.44 -5.09
CA VAL A 358 -10.14 0.92 -4.16
C VAL A 358 -9.61 2.16 -3.44
N ILE A 359 -10.46 3.15 -3.21
CA ILE A 359 -10.10 4.31 -2.37
C ILE A 359 -10.64 4.09 -0.96
N ARG A 360 -9.75 4.00 0.03
CA ARG A 360 -10.10 3.89 1.45
C ARG A 360 -9.86 5.23 2.13
N ILE A 361 -10.90 5.81 2.75
CA ILE A 361 -10.82 7.08 3.47
C ILE A 361 -10.90 6.80 4.96
N PHE A 362 -9.82 7.09 5.68
CA PHE A 362 -9.75 7.05 7.14
C PHE A 362 -10.05 8.44 7.71
N PHE A 363 -10.87 8.50 8.75
CA PHE A 363 -11.25 9.76 9.40
C PHE A 363 -11.38 9.62 10.91
N GLU A 364 -11.10 10.71 11.63
CA GLU A 364 -11.28 10.83 13.07
C GLU A 364 -12.69 11.35 13.39
N VAL A 365 -13.47 10.55 14.12
CA VAL A 365 -14.85 10.84 14.54
C VAL A 365 -14.87 11.97 15.57
N GLY A 366 -15.83 12.90 15.45
CA GLY A 366 -16.07 13.96 16.43
C GLY A 366 -15.05 15.11 16.42
N SER A 367 -13.98 15.00 15.64
CA SER A 367 -13.01 16.07 15.40
C SER A 367 -13.58 17.10 14.43
N THR A 368 -14.54 17.90 14.89
CA THR A 368 -15.00 19.08 14.16
C THR A 368 -14.15 20.26 14.58
N GLU A 369 -12.98 20.42 13.94
CA GLU A 369 -12.30 21.71 14.01
C GLU A 369 -13.29 22.80 13.54
N PRO A 370 -13.55 23.84 14.36
CA PRO A 370 -14.46 24.91 13.98
C PRO A 370 -14.05 25.51 12.63
N GLY A 371 -14.93 25.46 11.63
CA GLY A 371 -14.69 25.98 10.28
C GLY A 371 -14.20 24.98 9.23
N ILE A 372 -13.91 23.72 9.61
CA ILE A 372 -13.57 22.63 8.65
C ILE A 372 -14.78 21.71 8.40
N GLY A 373 -15.83 21.83 9.22
CA GLY A 373 -16.87 20.80 9.40
C GLY A 373 -17.86 20.57 8.26
N ASP A 374 -18.13 21.54 7.38
CA ASP A 374 -19.36 21.43 6.60
C ASP A 374 -19.16 20.96 5.16
N ARG A 375 -17.99 21.16 4.56
CA ARG A 375 -17.70 20.77 3.17
C ARG A 375 -16.24 20.41 2.97
N GLN A 376 -15.96 19.12 2.98
CA GLN A 376 -14.67 18.56 2.56
C GLN A 376 -14.83 18.02 1.14
N GLU A 377 -14.05 18.55 0.21
CA GLU A 377 -13.90 17.98 -1.13
C GLU A 377 -12.55 17.26 -1.17
N ILE A 378 -12.56 16.00 -1.58
CA ILE A 378 -11.34 15.22 -1.76
C ILE A 378 -10.84 15.31 -3.20
N GLY A 379 -9.53 15.20 -3.37
CA GLY A 379 -8.93 15.14 -4.70
C GLY A 379 -7.65 14.31 -4.71
N LEU A 380 -7.27 13.90 -5.91
CA LEU A 380 -6.03 13.17 -6.18
C LEU A 380 -5.22 13.92 -7.23
N ALA A 381 -3.89 13.93 -7.10
CA ALA A 381 -2.96 14.43 -8.09
C ALA A 381 -1.86 13.38 -8.32
N ASP A 382 -1.65 13.01 -9.58
CA ASP A 382 -0.68 11.98 -9.98
C ASP A 382 0.54 12.60 -10.64
N PHE A 383 1.71 12.12 -10.24
CA PHE A 383 3.01 12.48 -10.79
C PHE A 383 3.64 11.21 -11.37
N SER A 384 3.46 11.05 -12.68
CA SER A 384 3.98 9.90 -13.43
C SER A 384 5.37 10.19 -13.97
N PRO A 385 6.32 9.24 -13.89
CA PRO A 385 7.66 9.47 -14.38
C PRO A 385 7.71 9.74 -15.87
N LEU A 386 8.50 10.73 -16.25
CA LEU A 386 8.83 11.02 -17.64
C LEU A 386 9.71 9.90 -18.21
N CYS A 387 9.37 9.42 -19.41
CA CYS A 387 10.20 8.48 -20.16
C CYS A 387 11.37 9.25 -20.79
N GLU A 388 12.59 9.05 -20.29
CA GLU A 388 13.81 9.68 -20.78
C GLU A 388 14.35 8.99 -22.03
N GLY A 389 14.00 7.72 -22.23
CA GLY A 389 14.31 6.98 -23.45
C GLY A 389 13.41 5.77 -23.57
N SER A 390 12.85 5.53 -24.76
CA SER A 390 11.93 4.40 -25.02
C SER A 390 12.59 3.03 -24.92
N GLY A 391 13.92 2.97 -24.82
CA GLY A 391 14.68 1.75 -25.02
C GLY A 391 14.68 1.33 -26.50
N GLY A 392 15.24 0.17 -26.77
CA GLY A 392 15.32 -0.45 -28.09
C GLY A 392 15.16 -1.97 -27.98
N MET A 393 15.52 -2.70 -29.05
CA MET A 393 15.36 -4.16 -29.09
C MET A 393 16.11 -4.90 -27.97
N PHE A 394 17.16 -4.29 -27.41
CA PHE A 394 18.00 -4.88 -26.36
C PHE A 394 18.12 -4.00 -25.11
N SER A 395 17.30 -2.96 -24.99
CA SER A 395 17.32 -2.07 -23.83
C SER A 395 15.92 -1.74 -23.39
N HIS A 396 15.73 -1.74 -22.08
CA HIS A 396 14.47 -1.32 -21.47
C HIS A 396 14.30 0.21 -21.57
N PRO A 397 13.05 0.69 -21.56
CA PRO A 397 12.79 2.12 -21.41
C PRO A 397 13.40 2.63 -20.10
N LYS A 398 13.92 3.86 -20.15
CA LYS A 398 14.44 4.59 -19.00
C LYS A 398 13.45 5.65 -18.59
N PHE A 399 13.19 5.72 -17.29
CA PHE A 399 12.26 6.64 -16.67
C PHE A 399 13.00 7.48 -15.63
N GLU A 400 12.53 8.71 -15.42
CA GLU A 400 13.08 9.60 -14.39
C GLU A 400 13.04 8.95 -12.99
N GLN A 401 13.94 9.36 -12.11
CA GLN A 401 14.04 8.83 -10.74
C GLN A 401 12.85 9.29 -9.87
N PHE A 402 12.62 8.56 -8.78
CA PHE A 402 11.52 8.85 -7.87
C PHE A 402 11.63 10.26 -7.23
N SER A 403 12.84 10.69 -6.87
CA SER A 403 13.14 12.04 -6.40
C SER A 403 12.64 13.14 -7.34
N SER A 404 12.75 12.95 -8.66
CA SER A 404 12.19 13.90 -9.65
C SER A 404 10.65 14.00 -9.57
N LEU A 405 9.96 12.92 -9.20
CA LEU A 405 8.52 12.95 -8.94
C LEU A 405 8.20 13.81 -7.71
N VAL A 406 9.00 13.68 -6.65
CA VAL A 406 8.85 14.45 -5.42
C VAL A 406 9.06 15.94 -5.69
N GLU A 407 10.05 16.32 -6.48
CA GLU A 407 10.30 17.72 -6.86
C GLU A 407 9.10 18.33 -7.62
N ARG A 408 8.56 17.62 -8.61
CA ARG A 408 7.38 18.08 -9.38
C ARG A 408 6.13 18.13 -8.50
N MET A 409 5.97 17.17 -7.61
CA MET A 409 4.91 17.19 -6.59
C MET A 409 5.01 18.44 -5.71
N THR A 410 6.19 18.78 -5.24
CA THR A 410 6.42 19.95 -4.38
C THR A 410 6.12 21.25 -5.11
N ALA A 411 6.57 21.39 -6.36
CA ALA A 411 6.22 22.54 -7.19
C ALA A 411 4.69 22.67 -7.39
N TRP A 412 3.99 21.54 -7.59
CA TRP A 412 2.54 21.52 -7.67
C TRP A 412 1.91 21.96 -6.34
N CYS A 413 2.31 21.37 -5.21
CA CYS A 413 1.80 21.71 -3.87
C CYS A 413 1.96 23.20 -3.54
N GLN A 414 3.08 23.82 -3.93
CA GLN A 414 3.33 25.25 -3.73
C GLN A 414 2.39 26.15 -4.54
N SER A 415 1.90 25.66 -5.68
CA SER A 415 0.92 26.38 -6.51
C SER A 415 -0.52 26.26 -6.00
N GLN A 416 -0.78 25.35 -5.05
CA GLN A 416 -2.12 25.13 -4.52
C GLN A 416 -2.39 26.07 -3.33
N SER A 417 -3.54 26.74 -3.38
CA SER A 417 -4.10 27.44 -2.23
C SER A 417 -5.34 26.67 -1.77
N SER A 418 -5.46 26.45 -0.46
CA SER A 418 -6.61 25.76 0.17
C SER A 418 -6.67 24.24 0.03
N ILE A 419 -5.54 23.55 -0.16
CA ILE A 419 -5.50 22.09 0.02
C ILE A 419 -4.75 21.71 1.29
N ARG A 420 -5.20 20.64 1.95
CA ARG A 420 -4.50 19.93 3.00
C ARG A 420 -4.13 18.56 2.46
N ILE A 421 -2.85 18.23 2.43
CA ILE A 421 -2.41 16.88 2.05
C ILE A 421 -2.87 15.91 3.14
N SER A 422 -3.55 14.85 2.72
CA SER A 422 -4.02 13.76 3.60
C SER A 422 -3.17 12.52 3.47
N ASN A 423 -2.58 12.31 2.29
CA ASN A 423 -1.69 11.18 2.05
C ASN A 423 -0.80 11.45 0.83
N VAL A 424 0.35 10.79 0.81
CA VAL A 424 1.22 10.69 -0.36
C VAL A 424 1.65 9.23 -0.45
N GLN A 425 1.48 8.62 -1.63
CA GLN A 425 1.72 7.19 -1.84
C GLN A 425 2.40 6.95 -3.18
N SER A 426 3.33 5.99 -3.20
CA SER A 426 3.86 5.40 -4.41
C SER A 426 2.96 4.25 -4.86
N LEU A 427 2.61 4.21 -6.15
CA LEU A 427 1.71 3.20 -6.71
C LEU A 427 2.33 2.58 -7.96
N GLU A 428 2.33 1.24 -8.04
CA GLU A 428 2.74 0.53 -9.25
C GLU A 428 1.57 0.46 -10.25
N TYR A 429 1.77 1.02 -11.44
CA TYR A 429 0.81 0.94 -12.54
C TYR A 429 1.37 0.10 -13.68
N LYS A 430 0.62 -0.93 -14.07
CA LYS A 430 0.94 -1.74 -15.25
C LYS A 430 0.95 -0.89 -16.52
N LEU A 431 2.06 -0.92 -17.27
CA LEU A 431 2.15 -0.37 -18.61
C LEU A 431 1.38 -1.24 -19.61
N LYS A 432 0.60 -0.61 -20.48
CA LYS A 432 -0.07 -1.28 -21.60
C LYS A 432 0.48 -0.74 -22.90
N SER A 433 1.24 -1.55 -23.63
CA SER A 433 1.88 -1.13 -24.88
C SER A 433 2.74 0.14 -24.71
N GLY A 434 3.47 0.23 -23.58
CA GLY A 434 4.30 1.39 -23.23
C GLY A 434 3.50 2.62 -22.75
N GLN A 435 2.17 2.58 -22.76
CA GLN A 435 1.32 3.67 -22.29
C GLN A 435 0.94 3.47 -20.82
N LEU A 436 0.97 4.58 -20.08
CA LEU A 436 0.55 4.69 -18.69
C LEU A 436 -0.79 5.44 -18.62
N ASP A 437 -1.77 4.84 -17.95
CA ASP A 437 -3.07 5.46 -17.67
C ASP A 437 -3.33 5.40 -16.17
N THR A 438 -3.14 6.52 -15.47
CA THR A 438 -3.35 6.60 -14.02
C THR A 438 -4.81 6.77 -13.63
N GLN A 439 -5.71 7.00 -14.61
CA GLN A 439 -7.15 7.05 -14.39
C GLN A 439 -7.79 5.67 -14.44
N ARG A 440 -7.05 4.66 -14.89
CA ARG A 440 -7.49 3.28 -14.91
C ARG A 440 -7.53 2.69 -13.49
N THR A 441 -8.70 2.19 -13.08
CA THR A 441 -8.94 1.62 -11.75
C THR A 441 -8.83 0.10 -11.70
N SER A 442 -8.47 -0.53 -12.81
CA SER A 442 -8.29 -1.98 -12.87
C SER A 442 -7.31 -2.41 -13.94
N TYR A 443 -6.60 -3.50 -13.71
CA TYR A 443 -5.78 -4.12 -14.76
C TYR A 443 -5.67 -5.62 -14.56
N THR A 444 -5.24 -6.32 -15.61
CA THR A 444 -5.09 -7.77 -15.60
C THR A 444 -3.64 -8.15 -15.82
N GLU A 445 -3.16 -9.09 -15.03
CA GLU A 445 -1.89 -9.79 -15.24
C GLU A 445 -2.15 -11.20 -15.77
N HIS A 446 -1.28 -11.63 -16.66
CA HIS A 446 -1.27 -12.98 -17.20
C HIS A 446 -0.02 -13.65 -16.62
N GLY A 447 -0.18 -14.74 -15.85
CA GLY A 447 0.87 -15.28 -14.98
C GLY A 447 2.20 -15.53 -15.69
N ASN A 448 2.18 -16.06 -16.91
CA ASN A 448 3.40 -16.41 -17.66
C ASN A 448 3.94 -15.28 -18.56
N ALA A 449 3.37 -14.07 -18.49
CA ALA A 449 3.76 -12.96 -19.33
C ALA A 449 4.54 -11.92 -18.55
N THR A 450 5.68 -11.49 -19.09
CA THR A 450 6.41 -10.35 -18.56
C THR A 450 5.50 -9.14 -18.49
N THR A 451 5.32 -8.60 -17.29
CA THR A 451 4.51 -7.42 -17.04
C THR A 451 5.41 -6.27 -16.63
N TYR A 452 5.22 -5.12 -17.26
CA TYR A 452 6.00 -3.91 -17.00
C TYR A 452 5.17 -2.97 -16.13
N TYR A 453 5.82 -2.35 -15.14
CA TYR A 453 5.18 -1.40 -14.24
C TYR A 453 5.96 -0.11 -14.19
N VAL A 454 5.22 0.95 -13.95
CA VAL A 454 5.75 2.26 -13.63
C VAL A 454 5.21 2.67 -12.27
N ARG A 455 6.10 3.05 -11.37
CA ARG A 455 5.79 3.61 -10.06
C ARG A 455 5.50 5.10 -10.22
N ILE A 456 4.26 5.48 -9.97
CA ILE A 456 3.84 6.89 -9.89
C ILE A 456 3.88 7.37 -8.45
N LEU A 457 3.85 8.68 -8.26
CA LEU A 457 3.62 9.31 -6.97
C LEU A 457 2.22 9.95 -6.96
N ARG A 458 1.35 9.55 -6.03
CA ARG A 458 -0.01 10.09 -5.88
C ARG A 458 -0.12 10.90 -4.60
N VAL A 459 -0.61 12.12 -4.73
CA VAL A 459 -1.01 12.98 -3.60
C VAL A 459 -2.51 12.93 -3.45
N ALA A 460 -2.98 12.52 -2.28
CA ALA A 460 -4.38 12.64 -1.90
C ALA A 460 -4.56 13.83 -0.96
N TYR A 461 -5.49 14.71 -1.28
CA TYR A 461 -5.70 15.96 -0.55
C TYR A 461 -7.18 16.22 -0.26
N VAL A 462 -7.41 17.07 0.74
CA VAL A 462 -8.72 17.59 1.10
C VAL A 462 -8.70 19.09 0.88
N ARG A 463 -9.66 19.62 0.13
CA ARG A 463 -9.89 21.06 0.01
C ARG A 463 -10.77 21.49 1.18
N ALA A 464 -10.19 22.24 2.11
CA ALA A 464 -10.93 22.91 3.19
C ALA A 464 -11.24 24.34 2.71
N GLY A 465 -12.50 24.78 2.80
CA GLY A 465 -13.08 25.98 2.16
C GLY A 465 -12.21 27.24 1.98
N GLU A 466 -12.64 28.38 2.50
CA GLU A 466 -11.93 29.66 2.26
C GLU A 466 -10.66 29.83 3.11
N ALA A 467 -10.34 28.85 3.97
CA ALA A 467 -9.14 28.88 4.78
C ALA A 467 -7.90 28.81 3.90
N ARG A 468 -7.16 29.92 3.84
CA ARG A 468 -5.83 29.94 3.20
C ARG A 468 -4.88 29.09 4.03
N LEU A 469 -4.62 27.89 3.55
CA LEU A 469 -3.57 27.04 4.08
C LEU A 469 -2.21 27.51 3.56
N HIS A 470 -1.18 27.35 4.39
CA HIS A 470 0.19 27.58 3.97
C HIS A 470 0.54 26.59 2.85
N PRO A 471 1.16 27.03 1.74
CA PRO A 471 1.64 26.13 0.71
C PRO A 471 2.66 25.15 1.30
N TYR A 472 2.56 23.88 0.95
CA TYR A 472 3.49 22.86 1.44
C TYR A 472 4.81 22.93 0.68
N ILE A 473 5.93 22.83 1.40
CA ILE A 473 7.23 22.48 0.83
C ILE A 473 7.43 21.00 1.13
N VAL A 474 6.95 20.14 0.24
CA VAL A 474 7.01 18.70 0.48
C VAL A 474 8.43 18.19 0.22
N THR A 475 8.99 17.40 1.12
CA THR A 475 10.21 16.63 0.88
C THR A 475 9.98 15.16 1.21
N CYS A 476 10.81 14.27 0.67
CA CYS A 476 10.72 12.84 0.92
C CYS A 476 12.05 12.35 1.51
N ARG A 477 11.97 11.64 2.64
CA ARG A 477 13.10 10.90 3.21
C ARG A 477 12.79 9.40 3.16
N THR A 478 13.59 8.66 2.41
CA THR A 478 13.49 7.21 2.29
C THR A 478 14.43 6.54 3.28
N PHE A 479 13.88 5.62 4.09
CA PHE A 479 14.61 4.78 5.02
C PHE A 479 14.55 3.34 4.53
N SER A 480 15.69 2.86 4.03
CA SER A 480 15.90 1.44 3.77
C SER A 480 16.41 0.77 5.06
N PRO A 481 15.95 -0.45 5.39
CA PRO A 481 16.50 -1.22 6.51
C PRO A 481 17.99 -1.49 6.25
N ALA A 482 18.83 -1.35 7.27
CA ALA A 482 20.26 -1.62 7.12
C ALA A 482 20.51 -3.11 6.92
N GLN A 483 21.44 -3.45 6.05
CA GLN A 483 21.87 -4.83 5.81
C GLN A 483 22.77 -5.28 6.97
N LEU A 484 22.47 -6.45 7.56
CA LEU A 484 23.17 -6.99 8.72
C LEU A 484 24.28 -7.97 8.34
N ASP A 485 24.10 -8.72 7.26
CA ASP A 485 25.10 -9.63 6.69
C ASP A 485 25.11 -9.54 5.16
N ARG A 486 26.08 -10.17 4.48
CA ARG A 486 26.13 -10.16 2.99
C ARG A 486 25.20 -11.18 2.32
N GLY A 487 24.51 -12.01 3.12
CA GLY A 487 23.97 -13.27 2.67
C GLY A 487 25.08 -14.27 2.29
N GLY A 488 24.71 -15.54 2.22
CA GLY A 488 25.56 -16.60 1.68
C GLY A 488 25.38 -16.76 0.16
N MET A 489 26.16 -17.64 -0.47
CA MET A 489 26.01 -17.99 -1.90
C MET A 489 24.58 -18.38 -2.29
N PHE A 490 23.81 -18.91 -1.34
CA PHE A 490 22.43 -19.36 -1.52
C PHE A 490 21.44 -18.72 -0.54
N ALA A 491 21.88 -17.74 0.25
CA ALA A 491 21.04 -17.10 1.26
C ALA A 491 20.90 -15.61 0.95
N VAL A 492 19.69 -15.09 1.16
CA VAL A 492 19.43 -13.65 1.01
C VAL A 492 20.01 -12.92 2.21
N PRO A 493 20.57 -11.73 2.01
CA PRO A 493 21.06 -10.94 3.11
C PRO A 493 20.01 -10.73 4.20
N GLU A 494 20.44 -10.76 5.45
CA GLU A 494 19.63 -10.32 6.57
C GLU A 494 19.62 -8.79 6.66
N TYR A 495 18.49 -8.23 7.10
CA TYR A 495 18.26 -6.81 7.24
C TYR A 495 17.71 -6.49 8.62
N GLU A 496 17.84 -5.22 9.02
CA GLU A 496 17.14 -4.69 10.18
C GLU A 496 15.66 -5.11 10.16
N SER A 497 15.16 -5.42 11.35
CA SER A 497 13.72 -5.55 11.57
C SER A 497 12.99 -4.22 11.37
N MET A 498 11.66 -4.31 11.26
CA MET A 498 10.79 -3.14 11.17
C MET A 498 10.96 -2.24 12.41
N SER A 499 11.00 -2.81 13.61
CA SER A 499 11.23 -2.06 14.85
C SER A 499 12.59 -1.35 14.90
N GLN A 500 13.68 -2.01 14.49
CA GLN A 500 15.01 -1.37 14.39
C GLN A 500 15.03 -0.22 13.37
N THR A 501 14.39 -0.41 12.21
CA THR A 501 14.27 0.64 11.18
C THR A 501 13.45 1.81 11.72
N ARG A 502 12.33 1.53 12.41
CA ARG A 502 11.52 2.53 13.11
C ARG A 502 12.35 3.31 14.13
N ASP A 503 13.21 2.68 14.91
CA ASP A 503 14.01 3.38 15.92
C ASP A 503 14.96 4.41 15.29
N ARG A 504 15.59 4.06 14.17
CA ARG A 504 16.39 5.02 13.40
C ARG A 504 15.54 6.16 12.85
N ILE A 505 14.34 5.86 12.35
CA ILE A 505 13.39 6.88 11.89
C ILE A 505 12.99 7.81 13.04
N ALA A 506 12.61 7.25 14.18
CA ALA A 506 12.16 7.98 15.36
C ALA A 506 13.26 8.91 15.88
N ALA A 507 14.51 8.44 15.91
CA ALA A 507 15.67 9.25 16.28
C ALA A 507 15.91 10.39 15.27
N TRP A 508 15.87 10.10 13.97
CA TRP A 508 16.03 11.12 12.92
C TRP A 508 14.95 12.20 13.01
N VAL A 509 13.68 11.81 13.16
CA VAL A 509 12.55 12.74 13.33
C VAL A 509 12.71 13.55 14.63
N GLY A 510 13.14 12.91 15.72
CA GLY A 510 13.36 13.55 17.01
C GLY A 510 14.44 14.63 16.97
N VAL A 511 15.55 14.38 16.27
CA VAL A 511 16.67 15.33 16.14
C VAL A 511 16.35 16.46 15.15
N THR A 512 15.73 16.15 14.02
CA THR A 512 15.40 17.15 12.99
C THR A 512 14.18 18.00 13.33
N GLY A 513 13.29 17.51 14.18
CA GLY A 513 11.99 18.12 14.43
C GLY A 513 11.08 18.07 13.19
N ALA A 514 11.28 17.09 12.31
CA ALA A 514 10.60 17.02 11.04
C ALA A 514 9.08 16.96 11.18
N ARG A 515 8.38 17.77 10.37
CA ARG A 515 6.91 17.84 10.35
C ARG A 515 6.38 16.81 9.37
N LEU A 516 6.04 15.65 9.88
CA LEU A 516 5.48 14.56 9.09
C LEU A 516 4.10 14.95 8.50
N ILE A 517 3.96 14.76 7.19
CA ILE A 517 2.70 14.83 6.44
C ILE A 517 2.09 13.43 6.37
N SER A 518 2.84 12.47 5.81
CA SER A 518 2.45 11.07 5.74
C SER A 518 3.66 10.14 5.79
N ALA A 519 3.43 8.90 6.21
CA ALA A 519 4.40 7.81 6.17
C ALA A 519 3.83 6.66 5.32
N GLU A 520 4.70 6.03 4.55
CA GLU A 520 4.35 4.93 3.63
C GLU A 520 5.37 3.81 3.79
N THR A 521 4.90 2.57 3.86
CA THR A 521 5.71 1.36 3.76
C THR A 521 5.55 0.78 2.35
N SER A 522 6.61 0.84 1.55
CA SER A 522 6.57 0.39 0.16
C SER A 522 7.41 -0.87 0.00
N ALA A 523 6.87 -1.89 -0.67
CA ALA A 523 7.63 -3.07 -1.06
C ALA A 523 8.33 -2.82 -2.40
N ILE A 524 9.65 -3.03 -2.45
CA ILE A 524 10.45 -2.90 -3.67
C ILE A 524 11.20 -4.21 -3.96
N ARG A 525 11.41 -4.51 -5.24
CA ARG A 525 12.22 -5.66 -5.66
C ARG A 525 13.69 -5.43 -5.34
N MET A 526 14.42 -6.48 -4.98
CA MET A 526 15.83 -6.37 -4.59
C MET A 526 16.80 -6.59 -5.77
N PHE A 527 16.53 -7.60 -6.60
CA PHE A 527 17.53 -8.12 -7.55
C PHE A 527 17.09 -8.08 -9.02
N THR A 528 15.89 -7.58 -9.28
CA THR A 528 15.26 -7.54 -10.60
C THR A 528 14.80 -6.11 -10.92
N GLY A 529 14.44 -5.86 -12.18
CA GLY A 529 13.91 -4.56 -12.59
C GLY A 529 14.92 -3.42 -12.55
N GLY A 530 14.40 -2.19 -12.53
CA GLY A 530 15.20 -0.99 -12.35
C GLY A 530 15.74 -0.85 -10.93
N GLU A 531 15.16 -1.54 -9.95
CA GLU A 531 15.60 -1.53 -8.56
C GLU A 531 17.01 -2.09 -8.37
N ARG A 532 17.44 -3.03 -9.23
CA ARG A 532 18.82 -3.53 -9.20
C ARG A 532 19.85 -2.41 -9.46
N GLU A 533 19.50 -1.44 -10.29
CA GLU A 533 20.40 -0.36 -10.72
C GLU A 533 20.21 0.92 -9.89
N MET A 534 18.96 1.27 -9.60
CA MET A 534 18.59 2.54 -8.95
C MET A 534 18.06 2.35 -7.51
N GLY A 535 17.94 1.12 -7.03
CA GLY A 535 17.41 0.82 -5.70
C GLY A 535 16.01 1.41 -5.49
N PRO A 536 15.75 2.03 -4.33
CA PRO A 536 14.48 2.72 -4.03
C PRO A 536 14.11 3.85 -4.99
N GLU A 537 15.05 4.40 -5.76
CA GLU A 537 14.79 5.49 -6.71
C GLU A 537 14.24 5.01 -8.05
N ALA A 538 14.20 3.69 -8.26
CA ALA A 538 13.61 3.12 -9.47
C ALA A 538 12.11 3.45 -9.57
N THR A 539 11.71 3.97 -10.71
CA THR A 539 10.31 4.22 -11.07
C THR A 539 9.80 3.27 -12.14
N TYR A 540 10.67 2.43 -12.70
CA TYR A 540 10.32 1.43 -13.69
C TYR A 540 10.81 0.06 -13.24
N THR A 541 9.91 -0.91 -13.29
CA THR A 541 10.17 -2.28 -12.88
C THR A 541 9.43 -3.25 -13.79
N PHE A 542 9.80 -4.51 -13.76
CA PHE A 542 9.12 -5.55 -14.52
C PHE A 542 9.11 -6.86 -13.74
N ASN A 543 8.00 -7.58 -13.85
CA ASN A 543 7.84 -8.93 -13.36
C ASN A 543 8.01 -9.89 -14.54
N ARG A 544 8.84 -10.92 -14.39
CA ARG A 544 9.05 -11.97 -15.43
C ARG A 544 8.02 -13.09 -15.38
N GLY A 545 7.07 -13.04 -14.44
CA GLY A 545 5.99 -14.02 -14.30
C GLY A 545 6.40 -15.22 -13.45
N ASP A 546 7.23 -16.10 -14.01
CA ASP A 546 7.67 -17.36 -13.41
C ASP A 546 8.87 -17.21 -12.44
N ALA A 547 9.54 -16.06 -12.48
CA ALA A 547 10.73 -15.84 -11.69
C ALA A 547 10.40 -15.70 -10.20
N ASN A 548 11.21 -16.35 -9.38
CA ASN A 548 11.20 -16.11 -7.95
C ASN A 548 11.74 -14.70 -7.65
N GLU A 549 11.00 -13.93 -6.85
CA GLU A 549 11.34 -12.54 -6.55
C GLU A 549 11.63 -12.35 -5.06
N TYR A 550 12.68 -11.58 -4.77
CA TYR A 550 12.96 -11.11 -3.42
C TYR A 550 12.60 -9.65 -3.30
N TRP A 551 11.93 -9.35 -2.20
CA TRP A 551 11.37 -8.05 -1.92
C TRP A 551 11.89 -7.53 -0.58
N ILE A 552 12.01 -6.22 -0.50
CA ILE A 552 12.37 -5.50 0.71
C ILE A 552 11.36 -4.37 0.94
N TYR A 553 10.94 -4.20 2.17
CA TYR A 553 10.14 -3.05 2.57
C TYR A 553 11.06 -1.86 2.82
N ILE A 554 10.70 -0.71 2.29
CA ILE A 554 11.29 0.59 2.61
C ILE A 554 10.22 1.47 3.26
N ILE A 555 10.65 2.46 4.04
CA ILE A 555 9.73 3.43 4.65
C ILE A 555 10.02 4.80 4.05
N ARG A 556 9.02 5.45 3.47
CA ARG A 556 9.10 6.83 2.98
C ARG A 556 8.36 7.75 3.94
N LEU A 557 9.05 8.78 4.41
CA LEU A 557 8.43 9.89 5.14
C LEU A 557 8.29 11.09 4.21
N TYR A 558 7.07 11.58 4.07
CA TYR A 558 6.77 12.82 3.36
C TYR A 558 6.62 13.95 4.38
N LEU A 559 7.38 15.02 4.23
CA LEU A 559 7.60 16.04 5.26
C LEU A 559 7.24 17.44 4.75
N ASP A 560 6.78 18.32 5.65
CA ASP A 560 6.48 19.74 5.37
C ASP A 560 7.67 20.62 5.78
N GLY A 561 8.60 20.82 4.85
CA GLY A 561 9.81 21.62 5.00
C GLY A 561 11.04 20.94 4.42
N GLU A 562 12.15 21.67 4.41
CA GLU A 562 13.48 21.14 4.11
C GLU A 562 14.22 20.83 5.41
N TYR A 563 14.82 19.65 5.49
CA TYR A 563 15.51 19.17 6.68
C TYR A 563 16.94 18.78 6.32
N LYS A 564 17.90 19.24 7.12
CA LYS A 564 19.31 18.86 6.98
C LYS A 564 19.54 17.52 7.66
N GLU A 565 20.39 16.69 7.06
CA GLU A 565 20.79 15.43 7.68
C GLU A 565 21.56 15.72 9.00
N PRO A 566 21.14 15.13 10.12
CA PRO A 566 21.86 15.28 11.39
C PRO A 566 23.27 14.66 11.32
N PRO A 567 24.22 15.17 12.13
CA PRO A 567 25.47 14.46 12.38
C PRO A 567 25.22 13.01 12.84
N GLN A 568 26.01 12.06 12.34
CA GLN A 568 25.84 10.63 12.60
C GLN A 568 25.95 10.28 14.09
N GLU A 569 26.70 11.06 14.88
CA GLU A 569 26.82 10.94 16.34
C GLU A 569 25.52 11.19 17.12
N LEU A 570 24.52 11.85 16.50
CA LEU A 570 23.20 12.09 17.10
C LEU A 570 22.18 11.00 16.72
N LEU A 571 22.54 10.09 15.82
CA LEU A 571 21.68 9.02 15.33
C LEU A 571 22.15 7.67 15.89
N PRO A 572 21.25 6.68 16.01
CA PRO A 572 21.65 5.32 16.32
C PRO A 572 22.70 4.85 15.29
N PRO A 573 23.76 4.16 15.73
CA PRO A 573 24.77 3.67 14.80
C PRO A 573 24.13 2.71 13.80
N ILE A 574 24.45 2.89 12.52
CA ILE A 574 24.04 1.94 11.49
C ILE A 574 24.79 0.63 11.78
N PRO A 575 24.08 -0.51 11.89
CA PRO A 575 24.71 -1.81 12.07
C PRO A 575 25.80 -2.02 11.02
N GLN A 576 26.99 -2.45 11.45
CA GLN A 576 28.04 -2.84 10.54
C GLN A 576 27.69 -4.20 9.94
N ILE A 577 27.88 -4.36 8.64
CA ILE A 577 27.69 -5.66 7.96
C ILE A 577 28.67 -6.64 8.60
N GLN A 578 28.14 -7.73 9.18
CA GLN A 578 28.96 -8.81 9.70
C GLN A 578 29.64 -9.48 8.52
N GLU A 579 30.97 -9.32 8.44
CA GLU A 579 31.79 -10.11 7.52
C GLU A 579 31.94 -11.50 8.14
N ASP A 580 30.93 -12.34 7.93
CA ASP A 580 31.08 -13.75 8.21
C ASP A 580 32.28 -14.23 7.39
N SER A 581 33.31 -14.68 8.10
CA SER A 581 34.58 -15.18 7.58
C SER A 581 34.40 -16.56 6.91
N CYS A 582 33.36 -16.69 6.10
CA CYS A 582 33.03 -17.88 5.37
C CYS A 582 33.94 -17.96 4.14
N CYS A 583 34.90 -18.90 4.24
CA CYS A 583 35.71 -19.44 3.17
C CYS A 583 36.92 -18.58 2.74
N ASN A 584 37.90 -18.45 3.63
CA ASN A 584 39.28 -18.62 3.18
C ASN A 584 39.42 -20.08 2.70
N ILE A 585 39.12 -20.35 1.44
CA ILE A 585 39.51 -21.61 0.81
C ILE A 585 41.04 -21.54 0.71
N LEU A 586 41.71 -22.19 1.65
CA LEU A 586 43.16 -22.43 1.61
C LEU A 586 43.50 -23.46 0.53
#